data_AF-A0A1Q3BJK3-F1
#
_entry.id   AF-A0A1Q3BJK3-F1
#
_cell.length_a   1.000
_cell.length_b   1.000
_cell.length_c   1.000
_cell.angle_alpha   90.00
_cell.angle_beta   90.00
_cell.angle_gamma   90.00
#
_symmetry.space_group_name_H-M   'P 1'
#
loop_
_entity.id
_entity.type
_entity.pdbx_description
1 polymer ?
#
loop_
_entity_poly.entity_id
_entity_poly.type
_entity_poly.pdbx_seq_one_letter_code
_entity_poly.pdbx_strand_id
1 'polypeptide(L)'
;MAKKFNKESLKNTMKMMWHEKYGMRVIDVGNNLFLFIFNNDEDRLKVLKSRPWLLDKHILILEKIEEETHPLSLSLFKASIWVRVYGAQFLCLSDRVGRIIGKFISDL
;
A
#
# COMPACT_ATOMS: atom_id res chain seq x y z
N MET A 1 -15.60 3.64 -7.23
CA MET A 1 -15.16 4.91 -7.85
C MET A 1 -14.02 5.47 -7.01
N ALA A 2 -12.92 5.89 -7.63
CA ALA A 2 -11.82 6.54 -6.91
C ALA A 2 -12.27 7.91 -6.37
N LYS A 3 -12.00 8.20 -5.09
CA LYS A 3 -12.35 9.48 -4.48
C LYS A 3 -11.40 10.56 -4.98
N LYS A 4 -11.94 11.71 -5.40
CA LYS A 4 -11.12 12.88 -5.73
C LYS A 4 -10.43 13.39 -4.47
N PHE A 5 -9.12 13.61 -4.54
CA PHE A 5 -8.35 14.25 -3.48
C PHE A 5 -7.39 15.28 -4.07
N ASN A 6 -6.85 16.15 -3.21
CA ASN A 6 -5.82 17.10 -3.61
C ASN A 6 -4.50 16.36 -3.87
N LYS A 7 -4.11 16.30 -5.16
CA LYS A 7 -2.92 15.58 -5.62
C LYS A 7 -1.63 16.10 -4.99
N GLU A 8 -1.56 17.41 -4.74
CA GLU A 8 -0.39 18.04 -4.14
C GLU A 8 -0.30 17.73 -2.65
N SER A 9 -1.43 17.71 -1.94
CA SER A 9 -1.51 17.22 -0.57
C SER A 9 -1.04 15.76 -0.48
N LEU A 10 -1.46 14.88 -1.39
CA LEU A 10 -0.96 13.49 -1.42
C LEU A 10 0.56 13.45 -1.55
N LYS A 11 1.13 14.18 -2.52
CA LYS A 11 2.58 14.19 -2.76
C LYS A 11 3.35 14.63 -1.51
N ASN A 12 2.89 15.71 -0.86
CA ASN A 12 3.53 16.24 0.33
C ASN A 12 3.38 15.31 1.53
N THR A 13 2.18 14.76 1.74
CA THR A 13 1.93 13.80 2.83
C THR A 13 2.75 12.54 2.67
N MET A 14 2.86 11.96 1.47
CA MET A 14 3.62 10.72 1.27
C MET A 14 5.12 10.92 1.50
N LYS A 15 5.70 12.03 1.00
CA LYS A 15 7.11 12.39 1.30
C LYS A 15 7.35 12.54 2.80
N MET A 16 6.42 13.19 3.50
CA MET A 16 6.53 13.35 4.96
C MET A 16 6.40 12.01 5.70
N MET A 17 5.45 11.16 5.30
CA MET A 17 5.13 9.89 5.99
C MET A 17 6.17 8.80 5.77
N TRP A 18 6.73 8.70 4.56
CA TRP A 18 7.64 7.61 4.21
C TRP A 18 9.06 7.82 4.73
N HIS A 19 9.43 9.07 5.03
CA HIS A 19 10.74 9.44 5.52
C HIS A 19 11.84 8.79 4.69
N GLU A 20 11.78 8.98 3.37
CA GLU A 20 12.82 8.50 2.47
C GLU A 20 14.15 9.20 2.76
N LYS A 21 15.24 8.44 2.80
CA LYS A 21 16.57 8.99 3.08
C LYS A 21 17.20 9.59 1.83
N TYR A 22 16.97 8.96 0.68
CA TYR A 22 17.66 9.27 -0.58
C TYR A 22 16.81 10.11 -1.54
N GLY A 23 15.59 10.46 -1.13
CA GLY A 23 14.64 11.23 -1.94
C GLY A 23 13.80 10.37 -2.88
N MET A 24 12.68 10.95 -3.30
CA MET A 24 11.70 10.33 -4.18
C MET A 24 11.07 11.38 -5.11
N ARG A 25 10.84 10.98 -6.37
CA ARG A 25 10.02 11.74 -7.33
C ARG A 25 8.62 11.15 -7.41
N VAL A 26 7.61 12.01 -7.49
CA VAL A 26 6.20 11.60 -7.64
C VAL A 26 5.62 12.18 -8.92
N ILE A 27 5.25 11.30 -9.83
CA ILE A 27 4.63 11.64 -11.13
C ILE A 27 3.14 11.31 -11.06
N ASP A 28 2.30 12.27 -11.43
CA ASP A 28 0.87 12.06 -11.59
C ASP A 28 0.62 11.53 -13.00
N VAL A 29 0.11 10.29 -13.11
CA VAL A 29 -0.11 9.63 -14.40
C VAL A 29 -1.60 9.62 -14.80
N GLY A 30 -2.43 10.41 -14.11
CA GLY A 30 -3.87 10.50 -14.37
C GLY A 30 -4.68 9.38 -13.70
N ASN A 31 -6.01 9.41 -13.85
CA ASN A 31 -6.92 8.37 -13.33
C ASN A 31 -6.72 8.00 -11.84
N ASN A 32 -6.31 8.95 -11.01
CA ASN A 32 -5.98 8.73 -9.59
C ASN A 32 -4.79 7.79 -9.34
N LEU A 33 -3.90 7.68 -10.33
CA LEU A 33 -2.68 6.88 -10.29
C LEU A 33 -1.45 7.77 -10.18
N PHE A 34 -0.48 7.31 -9.40
CA PHE A 34 0.75 8.02 -9.11
C PHE A 34 1.93 7.07 -9.23
N LEU A 35 3.00 7.51 -9.88
CA LEU A 35 4.26 6.79 -9.94
C LEU A 35 5.21 7.38 -8.91
N PHE A 36 5.65 6.52 -8.00
CA PHE A 36 6.65 6.84 -6.97
C PHE A 36 7.99 6.26 -7.39
N ILE A 37 8.93 7.14 -7.75
CA ILE A 37 10.28 6.76 -8.20
C ILE A 37 11.23 7.07 -7.05
N PHE A 38 11.70 6.01 -6.39
CA PHE A 38 12.66 6.09 -5.29
C PHE A 38 14.09 6.11 -5.84
N ASN A 39 14.96 6.90 -5.20
CA ASN A 39 16.38 6.95 -5.57
C ASN A 39 17.20 5.78 -4.98
N ASN A 40 16.61 5.00 -4.07
CA ASN A 40 17.25 3.82 -3.46
C ASN A 40 16.23 2.70 -3.24
N ASP A 41 16.69 1.45 -3.32
CA ASP A 41 15.84 0.28 -3.14
C ASP A 41 15.42 0.07 -1.68
N GLU A 42 16.25 0.44 -0.71
CA GLU A 42 15.89 0.26 0.71
C GLU A 42 14.66 1.10 1.09
N ASP A 43 14.60 2.35 0.63
CA ASP A 43 13.44 3.23 0.86
C ASP A 43 12.20 2.67 0.18
N ARG A 44 12.35 2.19 -1.07
CA ARG A 44 11.27 1.51 -1.80
C ARG A 44 10.75 0.31 -1.00
N LEU A 45 11.63 -0.63 -0.64
CA LEU A 45 11.27 -1.86 0.07
C LEU A 45 10.64 -1.56 1.44
N LYS A 46 11.16 -0.57 2.18
CA LYS A 46 10.58 -0.11 3.43
C LYS A 46 9.13 0.34 3.23
N VAL A 47 8.88 1.19 2.23
CA VAL A 47 7.52 1.66 1.90
C VAL A 47 6.61 0.50 1.50
N LEU A 48 7.07 -0.45 0.68
CA LEU A 48 6.23 -1.58 0.29
C LEU A 48 5.93 -2.53 1.46
N LYS A 49 6.89 -2.75 2.38
CA LYS A 49 6.69 -3.62 3.55
C LYS A 49 5.80 -3.01 4.63
N SER A 50 5.75 -1.69 4.73
CA SER A 50 4.94 -0.96 5.72
C SER A 50 3.49 -0.69 5.28
N ARG A 51 3.00 -1.37 4.23
CA ARG A 51 1.59 -1.32 3.83
C ARG A 51 0.66 -1.88 4.94
N PRO A 52 -0.61 -1.44 5.01
CA PRO A 52 -1.27 -0.47 4.15
C PRO A 52 -0.91 0.97 4.55
N TRP A 53 -0.81 1.86 3.57
CA TRP A 53 -0.70 3.29 3.82
C TRP A 53 -2.07 3.94 3.77
N LEU A 54 -2.35 4.83 4.71
CA LEU A 54 -3.61 5.57 4.78
C LEU A 54 -3.38 7.04 4.43
N LEU A 55 -4.23 7.58 3.57
CA LEU A 55 -4.34 9.01 3.29
C LEU A 55 -5.79 9.44 3.52
N ASP A 56 -6.01 10.31 4.51
CA ASP A 56 -7.35 10.82 4.87
C ASP A 56 -8.39 9.68 5.01
N LYS A 57 -8.04 8.60 5.73
CA LYS A 57 -8.87 7.39 5.91
C LYS A 57 -9.11 6.53 4.66
N HIS A 58 -8.45 6.82 3.55
CA HIS A 58 -8.47 5.98 2.34
C HIS A 58 -7.18 5.19 2.24
N ILE A 59 -7.27 3.93 1.83
CA ILE A 59 -6.10 3.08 1.62
C ILE A 59 -5.43 3.49 0.30
N LEU A 60 -4.13 3.73 0.36
CA LEU A 60 -3.28 3.84 -0.80
C LEU A 60 -2.80 2.44 -1.20
N ILE A 61 -3.31 1.96 -2.33
CA ILE A 61 -2.87 0.71 -2.92
C ILE A 61 -1.58 0.98 -3.68
N LEU A 62 -0.51 0.27 -3.29
CA LEU A 62 0.79 0.36 -3.90
C LEU A 62 1.13 -0.99 -4.53
N GLU A 63 1.69 -0.97 -5.73
CA GLU A 63 2.25 -2.16 -6.38
C GLU A 63 3.61 -1.83 -7.00
N LYS A 64 4.50 -2.83 -7.05
CA LYS A 64 5.79 -2.66 -7.74
C LYS A 64 5.53 -2.73 -9.24
N ILE A 65 6.09 -1.79 -9.99
CA ILE A 65 6.10 -1.86 -11.46
C ILE A 65 7.34 -2.66 -11.88
N GLU A 66 7.14 -3.71 -12.67
CA GLU A 66 8.24 -4.46 -13.29
C GLU A 66 8.69 -3.78 -14.60
N GLU A 67 9.93 -4.04 -15.03
CA GLU A 67 10.66 -3.22 -16.03
C GLU A 67 10.03 -3.16 -17.43
N GLU A 68 8.91 -3.83 -17.68
CA GLU A 68 8.23 -3.86 -18.98
C GLU A 68 6.71 -3.60 -18.87
N THR A 69 6.22 -3.23 -17.68
CA THR A 69 4.77 -3.05 -17.46
C THR A 69 4.36 -1.58 -17.60
N HIS A 70 3.37 -1.32 -18.44
CA HIS A 70 2.79 0.01 -18.54
C HIS A 70 2.06 0.37 -17.22
N PRO A 71 2.31 1.53 -16.58
CA PRO A 71 1.72 1.84 -15.28
C PRO A 71 0.18 1.79 -15.26
N LEU A 72 -0.47 2.10 -16.38
CA LEU A 72 -1.93 2.05 -16.52
C LEU A 72 -2.50 0.64 -16.72
N SER A 73 -1.68 -0.36 -17.04
CA SER A 73 -2.14 -1.75 -17.16
C SER A 73 -2.18 -2.48 -15.82
N LEU A 74 -1.64 -1.88 -14.76
CA LEU A 74 -1.63 -2.47 -13.42
C LEU A 74 -3.02 -2.40 -12.77
N SER A 75 -3.52 -3.58 -12.39
CA SER A 75 -4.81 -3.74 -11.74
C SER A 75 -4.67 -3.55 -10.22
N LEU A 76 -4.80 -2.31 -9.74
CA LEU A 76 -4.74 -1.97 -8.31
C LEU A 76 -6.08 -2.19 -7.60
N PHE A 77 -6.43 -3.47 -7.36
CA PHE A 77 -7.69 -3.85 -6.69
C PHE A 77 -7.50 -4.59 -5.36
N LYS A 78 -6.29 -5.06 -5.07
CA LYS A 78 -5.98 -5.81 -3.85
C LYS A 78 -5.06 -4.99 -2.97
N ALA A 79 -5.30 -5.00 -1.67
CA ALA A 79 -4.46 -4.34 -0.68
C ALA A 79 -4.12 -5.32 0.45
N SER A 80 -2.87 -5.29 0.90
CA SER A 80 -2.46 -5.97 2.13
C SER A 80 -2.82 -5.08 3.31
N ILE A 81 -3.63 -5.60 4.23
CA ILE A 81 -4.08 -4.88 5.43
C ILE A 81 -3.71 -5.63 6.70
N TRP A 82 -3.55 -4.90 7.80
CA TRP A 82 -3.43 -5.49 9.12
C TRP A 82 -4.82 -5.69 9.72
N VAL A 83 -5.16 -6.94 10.02
CA VAL A 83 -6.39 -7.29 10.73
C VAL A 83 -6.04 -7.63 12.17
N ARG A 84 -6.73 -6.98 13.11
CA ARG A 84 -6.63 -7.32 14.53
C ARG A 84 -7.85 -8.13 14.94
N VAL A 85 -7.63 -9.34 15.44
CA VAL A 85 -8.68 -10.22 15.95
C VAL A 85 -8.77 -10.06 17.46
N TYR A 86 -9.95 -9.69 17.96
CA TYR A 86 -10.21 -9.54 19.39
C TYR A 86 -10.85 -10.79 19.97
N GLY A 87 -10.56 -11.10 21.25
CA GLY A 87 -11.17 -12.22 21.95
C GLY A 87 -10.71 -13.61 21.49
N ALA A 88 -9.63 -13.69 20.70
CA ALA A 88 -9.04 -14.97 20.31
C ALA A 88 -8.49 -15.68 21.56
N GLN A 89 -8.93 -16.92 21.79
CA GLN A 89 -8.39 -17.75 22.87
C GLN A 89 -6.93 -18.09 22.59
N PHE A 90 -6.14 -18.37 23.62
CA PHE A 90 -4.71 -18.68 23.48
C PHE A 90 -4.44 -19.84 22.50
N LEU A 91 -5.30 -20.86 22.51
CA LEU A 91 -5.23 -22.01 21.59
C LEU A 91 -5.44 -21.63 20.11
N CYS A 92 -6.00 -20.45 19.84
CA CYS A 92 -6.24 -19.93 18.50
C CYS A 92 -5.09 -19.06 17.96
N LEU A 93 -4.02 -18.84 18.73
CA LEU A 93 -2.88 -18.00 18.33
C LEU A 93 -1.80 -18.77 17.53
N SER A 94 -2.21 -19.70 16.68
CA SER A 94 -1.30 -20.45 15.81
C SER A 94 -1.29 -19.91 14.38
N ASP A 95 -0.18 -20.07 13.67
CA ASP A 95 -0.06 -19.71 12.24
C ASP A 95 -1.16 -20.34 11.40
N ARG A 96 -1.53 -21.61 11.70
CA ARG A 96 -2.62 -22.31 11.03
C ARG A 96 -3.95 -21.58 11.16
N VAL A 97 -4.31 -21.15 12.37
CA VAL A 97 -5.57 -20.41 12.61
C VAL A 97 -5.51 -19.05 11.93
N GLY A 98 -4.37 -18.36 11.99
CA GLY A 98 -4.14 -17.10 11.28
C GLY A 98 -4.38 -17.22 9.77
N ARG A 99 -3.87 -18.29 9.13
CA ARG A 99 -4.12 -18.56 7.70
C ARG A 99 -5.59 -18.84 7.38
N ILE A 100 -6.30 -19.57 8.25
CA ILE A 100 -7.73 -19.84 8.06
C ILE A 100 -8.52 -18.53 8.10
N ILE A 101 -8.27 -17.68 9.09
CA ILE A 101 -8.91 -16.36 9.20
C ILE A 101 -8.56 -15.50 7.99
N GLY A 102 -7.28 -15.45 7.62
CA GLY A 102 -6.81 -14.68 6.47
C GLY A 102 -7.46 -15.12 5.15
N LYS A 103 -7.61 -16.43 4.93
CA LYS A 103 -8.31 -16.97 3.75
C LYS A 103 -9.77 -16.55 3.73
N PHE A 104 -10.47 -16.69 4.86
CA PHE A 104 -11.87 -16.28 4.97
C PHE A 104 -12.08 -14.78 4.69
N ILE A 105 -11.16 -13.93 5.14
CA ILE A 105 -11.22 -12.47 4.89
C ILE A 105 -10.82 -12.13 3.45
N SER A 106 -9.83 -12.81 2.89
CA SER A 106 -9.35 -12.54 1.52
C SER A 106 -10.33 -12.99 0.44
N ASP A 107 -11.28 -13.88 0.77
CA ASP A 107 -12.34 -14.36 -0.12
C ASP A 107 -13.59 -13.44 -0.12
N LEU A 108 -13.60 -12.38 0.71
CA LEU A 108 -14.64 -11.33 0.74
C LEU A 108 -14.33 -10.20 -0.24
#